data_AF-A0AB73LSX0-F1
#
_entry.id   AF-A0AB73LSX0-F1
#
_cell.length_a   1.000
_cell.length_b   1.000
_cell.length_c   1.000
_cell.angle_alpha   90.00
_cell.angle_beta   90.00
_cell.angle_gamma   90.00
#
_symmetry.space_group_name_H-M   'P 1'
#
loop_
_entity.id
_entity.type
_entity.pdbx_description
1 polymer ?
#
loop_
_entity_poly.entity_id
_entity_poly.type
_entity_poly.pdbx_seq_one_letter_code
_entity_poly.pdbx_strand_id
1 'polypeptide(L)' 'MWEALPDELKSALRRRAAEPLNDDLLLKCHRAAEDNELPIFWRPDPAADFRRHRLHPALVDYIAGLGKDG' A
#
# COMPACT_ATOMS: atom_id res chain seq x y z
N MET A 1 -3.69 -11.00 -3.03
CA MET A 1 -2.66 -9.92 -3.02
C MET A 1 -2.26 -9.56 -1.60
N TRP A 2 -3.10 -8.95 -0.76
CA TRP A 2 -2.72 -8.51 0.59
C TRP A 2 -2.04 -9.63 1.42
N GLU A 3 -2.60 -10.84 1.43
CA GLU A 3 -2.04 -11.99 2.15
C GLU A 3 -0.62 -12.38 1.72
N ALA A 4 -0.27 -12.12 0.45
CA ALA A 4 1.04 -12.44 -0.12
C ALA A 4 2.11 -11.37 0.18
N LEU A 5 1.73 -10.23 0.76
CA LEU A 5 2.72 -9.23 1.17
C LEU A 5 3.51 -9.73 2.38
N PRO A 6 4.76 -9.27 2.58
CA PRO A 6 5.48 -9.50 3.83
C PRO A 6 4.77 -8.84 5.02
N ASP A 7 4.79 -9.47 6.20
CA ASP A 7 4.06 -8.95 7.38
C ASP A 7 4.59 -7.59 7.87
N GLU A 8 5.89 -7.32 7.70
CA GLU A 8 6.47 -6.00 7.97
C GLU A 8 5.87 -4.93 7.06
N LEU A 9 5.69 -5.26 5.77
CA LEU A 9 5.05 -4.36 4.82
C LEU A 9 3.57 -4.18 5.14
N LYS A 10 2.84 -5.27 5.44
CA LYS A 10 1.43 -5.18 5.89
C LYS A 10 1.29 -4.27 7.10
N SER A 11 2.16 -4.42 8.09
CA SER A 11 2.16 -3.60 9.31
C SER A 11 2.41 -2.13 9.02
N ALA A 12 3.39 -1.83 8.16
CA ALA A 12 3.70 -0.45 7.77
C ALA A 12 2.56 0.20 6.97
N LEU A 13 2.00 -0.53 6.00
CA LEU A 13 0.87 -0.07 5.19
C LEU A 13 -0.38 0.13 6.04
N ARG A 14 -0.66 -0.76 7.01
CA ARG A 14 -1.80 -0.62 7.91
C ARG A 14 -1.74 0.65 8.76
N ARG A 15 -0.55 1.02 9.25
CA ARG A 15 -0.37 2.23 10.07
C ARG A 15 -0.61 3.53 9.30
N ARG A 16 -0.44 3.51 7.98
CA ARG A 16 -0.41 4.71 7.13
C ARG A 16 -1.24 4.54 5.85
N ALA A 17 -2.29 3.72 5.89
CA ALA A 17 -3.04 3.34 4.69
C ALA A 17 -3.65 4.54 3.96
N ALA A 18 -4.08 5.56 4.72
CA ALA A 18 -4.63 6.80 4.21
C ALA A 18 -3.57 7.88 3.92
N GLU A 19 -2.29 7.64 4.15
CA GLU A 19 -1.23 8.63 3.91
C GLU A 19 -0.51 8.38 2.57
N PRO A 20 0.18 9.39 2.02
CA PRO A 20 1.15 9.18 0.94
C PRO A 20 2.23 8.18 1.32
N LEU A 21 2.56 7.28 0.39
CA LEU A 21 3.73 6.43 0.45
C LEU A 21 4.97 7.31 0.33
N ASN A 22 5.88 7.18 1.29
CA ASN A 22 7.23 7.71 1.13
C ASN A 22 8.04 6.82 0.17
N ASP A 23 9.22 7.29 -0.25
CA ASP A 23 10.04 6.59 -1.25
C ASP A 23 10.46 5.17 -0.80
N ASP A 24 10.76 4.97 0.49
CA ASP A 24 11.10 3.65 1.05
C ASP A 24 9.92 2.67 0.98
N LEU A 25 8.72 3.09 1.38
CA LEU A 25 7.52 2.26 1.29
C LEU A 25 7.13 1.99 -0.16
N LEU A 26 7.27 2.99 -1.03
CA LEU A 26 7.02 2.83 -2.46
C LEU A 26 7.96 1.77 -3.05
N LEU A 27 9.25 1.83 -2.75
CA LEU A 27 10.23 0.83 -3.19
C LEU A 27 9.89 -0.57 -2.66
N LYS A 28 9.51 -0.69 -1.39
CA LYS A 28 9.08 -1.97 -0.79
C LYS A 28 7.82 -2.52 -1.44
N CYS A 29 6.87 -1.65 -1.80
CA CYS A 29 5.67 -2.06 -2.53
C CYS A 29 6.02 -2.55 -3.95
N HIS A 30 6.88 -1.83 -4.67
CA HIS A 30 7.39 -2.25 -5.98
C HIS A 30 8.03 -3.63 -5.90
N ARG A 31 8.98 -3.81 -5.00
CA ARG A 31 9.67 -5.09 -4.81
C ARG A 31 8.71 -6.21 -4.41
N ALA A 32 7.79 -5.97 -3.48
CA ALA A 32 6.82 -6.99 -3.08
C ALA A 32 5.89 -7.38 -4.23
N ALA A 33 5.53 -6.44 -5.11
CA ALA A 33 4.74 -6.75 -6.28
C ALA A 33 5.52 -7.58 -7.31
N GLU A 34 6.78 -7.25 -7.55
CA GLU A 34 7.65 -8.05 -8.43
C GLU A 34 7.92 -9.44 -7.86
N ASP A 35 8.37 -9.54 -6.61
CA ASP A 35 8.76 -10.79 -5.94
C ASP A 35 7.59 -11.79 -5.81
N ASN A 36 6.34 -11.30 -5.77
CA ASN A 36 5.14 -12.12 -5.58
C ASN A 36 4.20 -12.11 -6.80
N GLU A 37 4.65 -11.58 -7.94
CA GLU A 37 3.87 -11.44 -9.18
C GLU A 37 2.49 -10.78 -8.95
N LEU A 38 2.43 -9.78 -8.07
CA LEU A 38 1.21 -9.08 -7.71
C LEU A 38 0.94 -7.89 -8.64
N PRO A 39 -0.33 -7.54 -8.87
CA PRO A 39 -0.65 -6.31 -9.56
C PRO A 39 -0.21 -5.10 -8.73
N ILE A 40 0.17 -4.02 -9.43
CA ILE A 40 0.49 -2.73 -8.82
C ILE A 40 -0.72 -2.24 -8.01
N PHE A 41 -0.51 -2.00 -6.72
CA PHE A 41 -1.57 -1.65 -5.77
C PHE A 41 -1.41 -0.24 -5.18
N TRP A 42 -0.62 0.59 -5.85
CA TRP A 42 -0.46 2.01 -5.58
C TRP A 42 -0.64 2.82 -6.87
N ARG A 43 -0.88 4.11 -6.72
CA ARG A 43 -1.09 5.05 -7.82
C ARG A 43 -0.48 6.40 -7.48
N PRO A 44 -0.21 7.26 -8.48
CA PRO A 44 0.09 8.66 -8.23
C PRO A 44 -1.01 9.30 -7.37
N ASP A 45 -0.60 10.10 -6.39
CA ASP A 45 -1.48 10.84 -5.51
C ASP A 45 -2.18 11.95 -6.31
N PRO A 46 -3.51 11.88 -6.49
CA PRO A 46 -4.22 12.86 -7.31
C PRO A 46 -4.23 14.26 -6.69
N ALA A 47 -3.92 14.38 -5.39
CA ALA A 47 -3.90 15.65 -4.66
C ALA A 47 -2.51 16.28 -4.58
N ALA A 48 -1.47 15.64 -5.11
CA ALA A 48 -0.09 16.11 -5.02
C ALA A 48 0.52 16.31 -6.42
N ASP A 49 1.34 17.35 -6.56
CA ASP A 49 2.10 17.60 -7.79
C ASP A 49 3.11 16.46 -8.03
N PHE A 50 2.77 15.58 -8.98
CA PHE A 50 3.61 14.64 -9.76
C PHE A 50 4.66 13.74 -9.07
N ARG A 51 4.78 13.71 -7.74
CA ARG A 51 5.86 12.96 -7.06
C ARG A 51 5.42 12.05 -5.92
N ARG A 52 4.16 12.15 -5.48
CA ARG A 52 3.67 11.32 -4.37
C ARG A 52 2.82 10.19 -4.90
N HIS A 53 2.88 9.05 -4.22
CA HIS A 53 2.07 7.88 -4.52
C HIS A 53 1.23 7.54 -3.29
N ARG A 54 0.07 6.93 -3.50
CA ARG A 54 -0.82 6.44 -2.44
C ARG A 54 -1.25 5.03 -2.78
N LEU A 55 -1.65 4.28 -1.76
CA LEU A 55 -2.28 2.99 -1.97
C LEU A 55 -3.55 3.17 -2.82
N HIS A 56 -3.85 2.14 -3.60
CA HIS A 56 -5.10 2.10 -4.34
C HIS A 56 -6.28 2.16 -3.35
N PRO A 57 -7.33 2.97 -3.58
CA PRO A 57 -8.43 3.14 -2.63
C PRO A 57 -9.07 1.82 -2.18
N ALA A 58 -9.27 0.87 -3.11
CA ALA A 58 -9.79 -0.46 -2.77
C ALA A 58 -8.94 -1.21 -1.73
N LEU A 59 -7.62 -1.04 -1.74
CA LEU A 59 -6.74 -1.63 -0.74
C LEU A 59 -6.83 -0.86 0.59
N VAL A 60 -6.98 0.46 0.55
CA VAL A 60 -7.22 1.27 1.76
C VAL A 60 -8.51 0.86 2.45
N ASP A 61 -9.61 0.70 1.70
CA ASP A 61 -10.91 0.28 2.22
C ASP A 61 -10.83 -1.13 2.83
N TYR A 62 -10.14 -2.05 2.16
CA TYR A 62 -9.90 -3.39 2.68
C TYR A 62 -9.12 -3.35 4.01
N ILE A 63 -8.02 -2.60 4.07
CA ILE A 63 -7.21 -2.45 5.29
C ILE A 63 -8.03 -1.82 6.44
N ALA A 64 -8.87 -0.82 6.13
CA ALA A 64 -9.77 -0.22 7.10
C ALA A 64 -10.83 -1.20 7.62
N GLY A 65 -11.27 -2.13 6.78
CA GLY A 65 -12.15 -3.24 7.15
C GLY A 65 -11.50 -4.21 8.13
N LEU A 66 -10.21 -4.55 7.94
CA LEU A 66 -9.48 -5.47 8.84
C LEU A 66 -9.44 -5.02 10.30
N GLY A 67 -9.56 -3.72 10.57
CA GLY A 67 -9.58 -3.18 11.94
C GLY A 67 -10.95 -3.24 12.63
N LYS A 68 -12.01 -3.65 11.91
CA LYS A 68 -13.37 -3.77 12.46
C LYS A 68 -13.72 -5.18 12.94
N ASP A 69 -12.95 -6.19 12.54
CA ASP A 69 -13.15 -7.60 12.89
C ASP A 69 -12.19 -8.10 13.99
N GLY A 70 -11.57 -7.19 14.76
CA GLY A 70 -10.61 -7.49 15.83
C GLY A 70 -11.09 -7.05 17.21
#